data_AF-A0A2A9N6E7-F1
#
_entry.id   AF-A0A2A9N6E7-F1
#
_cell.length_a   1.000
_cell.length_b   1.000
_cell.length_c   1.000
_cell.angle_alpha   90.00
_cell.angle_beta   90.00
_cell.angle_gamma   90.00
#
_symmetry.space_group_name_H-M   'P 1'
#
loop_
_entity.id
_entity.type
_entity.pdbx_description
1 polymer ?
#
loop_
_entity_poly.entity_id
_entity_poly.type
_entity_poly.pdbx_seq_one_letter_code
_entity_poly.pdbx_strand_id
1 'polypeptide(L)'
;YWKQPYHTSALTGAQWVQELIAGHPDCIYTELGMMLHVFLLLIHELQVTCGLEPSHHLGVEEMVDIFLNMSVTGLSVHHVGECFQHSNETISKYFVNILDMLASPAFYSKYVKLPTTTDPVPPFILNNPKFYPFVK
;
A
#
# COMPACT_ATOMS: atom_id res chain seq x y z
N TYR A 1 -29.31 18.35 -6.52
CA TYR A 1 -28.47 17.30 -5.92
C TYR A 1 -29.18 15.97 -6.01
N TRP A 2 -28.47 14.93 -6.46
CA TRP A 2 -29.00 13.57 -6.54
C TRP A 2 -29.08 12.98 -5.12
N LYS A 3 -30.21 12.35 -4.76
CA LYS A 3 -30.41 11.66 -3.47
C LYS A 3 -30.16 10.15 -3.55
N GLN A 4 -29.68 9.68 -4.70
CA GLN A 4 -29.44 8.26 -4.93
C GLN A 4 -28.15 7.84 -4.21
N PRO A 5 -28.12 6.66 -3.58
CA PRO A 5 -26.90 6.10 -3.04
C PRO A 5 -25.83 5.99 -4.13
N TYR A 6 -24.61 6.42 -3.82
CA TYR A 6 -23.50 6.44 -4.78
C TYR A 6 -22.79 5.07 -4.83
N HIS A 7 -22.31 4.58 -3.68
CA HIS A 7 -21.69 3.26 -3.55
C HIS A 7 -22.76 2.17 -3.46
N THR A 8 -23.04 1.51 -4.58
CA THR A 8 -24.10 0.50 -4.72
C THR A 8 -23.62 -0.83 -5.30
N SER A 9 -22.31 -1.01 -5.47
CA SER A 9 -21.76 -2.29 -5.93
C SER A 9 -22.09 -3.40 -4.92
N ALA A 10 -22.31 -4.60 -5.45
CA ALA A 10 -22.52 -5.80 -4.64
C ALA A 10 -21.23 -6.28 -3.95
N LEU A 11 -20.07 -5.88 -4.49
CA LEU A 11 -18.75 -6.22 -3.95
C LEU A 11 -18.25 -5.07 -3.07
N THR A 12 -18.13 -5.32 -1.77
CA THR A 12 -17.50 -4.37 -0.83
C THR A 12 -15.99 -4.42 -0.94
N GLY A 13 -15.28 -3.37 -0.48
CA GLY A 13 -13.83 -3.37 -0.45
C GLY A 13 -13.25 -4.56 0.34
N ALA A 14 -13.83 -4.91 1.48
CA ALA A 14 -13.44 -6.11 2.23
C ALA A 14 -13.61 -7.42 1.41
N GLN A 15 -14.68 -7.56 0.63
CA GLN A 15 -14.86 -8.73 -0.23
C GLN A 15 -13.86 -8.74 -1.38
N TRP A 16 -13.57 -7.58 -1.96
CA TRP A 16 -12.56 -7.45 -3.02
C TRP A 16 -11.16 -7.87 -2.53
N VAL A 17 -10.77 -7.44 -1.33
CA VAL A 17 -9.51 -7.87 -0.69
C VAL A 17 -9.47 -9.39 -0.52
N GLN A 18 -10.57 -10.01 -0.10
CA GLN A 18 -10.64 -11.48 0.02
C GLN A 18 -10.52 -12.18 -1.32
N GLU A 19 -11.08 -11.61 -2.40
CA GLU A 19 -10.90 -12.13 -3.76
C GLU A 19 -9.44 -12.06 -4.21
N LEU A 20 -8.72 -10.97 -3.89
CA LEU A 20 -7.30 -10.85 -4.18
C LEU A 20 -6.47 -11.88 -3.41
N ILE A 21 -6.78 -12.09 -2.14
CA ILE A 21 -6.06 -13.05 -1.28
C ILE A 21 -6.32 -14.51 -1.70
N ALA A 22 -7.58 -14.85 -2.03
CA ALA A 22 -7.97 -16.21 -2.41
C ALA A 22 -7.75 -16.51 -3.91
N GLY A 23 -7.47 -15.47 -4.70
CA GLY A 23 -7.37 -15.53 -6.15
C GLY A 23 -6.00 -16.00 -6.67
N HIS A 24 -5.73 -15.64 -7.93
CA HIS A 24 -4.47 -15.98 -8.58
C HIS A 24 -3.31 -15.12 -8.05
N PRO A 25 -2.12 -15.68 -7.77
CA PRO A 25 -0.97 -14.91 -7.25
C PRO A 25 -0.54 -13.73 -8.12
N ASP A 26 -0.71 -13.82 -9.43
CA ASP A 26 -0.41 -12.71 -10.34
C ASP A 26 -1.41 -11.54 -10.19
N CYS A 27 -2.65 -11.80 -9.77
CA CYS A 27 -3.67 -10.77 -9.60
C CYS A 27 -3.29 -9.83 -8.46
N ILE A 28 -2.96 -10.38 -7.28
CA ILE A 28 -2.50 -9.57 -6.16
C ILE A 28 -1.18 -8.86 -6.45
N TYR A 29 -0.28 -9.48 -7.23
CA TYR A 29 0.96 -8.82 -7.66
C TYR A 29 0.68 -7.64 -8.58
N THR A 30 -0.26 -7.76 -9.52
CA THR A 30 -0.64 -6.66 -10.42
C THR A 30 -1.29 -5.51 -9.66
N GLU A 31 -2.18 -5.80 -8.72
CA GLU A 31 -2.92 -4.76 -7.98
C GLU A 31 -2.08 -4.10 -6.88
N LEU A 32 -1.24 -4.86 -6.17
CA LEU A 32 -0.53 -4.40 -4.97
C LEU A 32 0.99 -4.33 -5.13
N GLY A 33 1.51 -4.69 -6.30
CA GLY A 33 2.95 -4.62 -6.60
C GLY A 33 3.81 -5.61 -5.83
N MET A 34 3.20 -6.59 -5.13
CA MET A 34 3.90 -7.57 -4.33
C MET A 34 3.16 -8.90 -4.25
N MET A 35 3.91 -9.97 -3.94
CA MET A 35 3.33 -11.30 -3.77
C MET A 35 2.51 -11.38 -2.48
N LEU A 36 1.48 -12.24 -2.45
CA LEU A 36 0.60 -12.43 -1.29
C LEU A 36 1.35 -12.62 0.03
N HIS A 37 2.39 -13.45 0.05
CA HIS A 37 3.15 -13.71 1.27
C HIS A 37 3.89 -12.45 1.76
N VAL A 38 4.34 -11.56 0.86
CA VAL A 38 4.98 -10.28 1.21
C VAL A 38 3.94 -9.31 1.76
N PHE A 39 2.75 -9.27 1.17
CA PHE A 39 1.63 -8.48 1.65
C PHE A 39 1.24 -8.86 3.08
N LEU A 40 1.10 -10.15 3.38
CA LEU A 40 0.78 -10.64 4.72
C LEU A 40 1.90 -10.34 5.73
N LEU A 41 3.18 -10.45 5.31
CA LEU A 41 4.32 -10.08 6.15
C LEU A 41 4.33 -8.58 6.45
N LEU A 42 4.01 -7.73 5.46
CA LEU A 42 3.91 -6.29 5.64
C LEU A 42 2.81 -5.92 6.65
N ILE A 43 1.63 -6.53 6.53
CA ILE A 43 0.54 -6.33 7.49
C ILE A 43 0.99 -6.70 8.90
N HIS A 44 1.50 -7.92 9.07
CA HIS A 44 1.96 -8.39 10.38
C HIS A 44 3.03 -7.46 10.97
N GLU A 45 3.98 -7.00 10.14
CA GLU A 45 5.01 -6.07 10.57
C GLU A 45 4.41 -4.73 11.03
N LEU A 46 3.48 -4.14 10.27
CA LEU A 46 2.82 -2.89 10.63
C LEU A 46 2.01 -3.02 11.94
N GLN A 47 1.37 -4.16 12.18
CA GLN A 47 0.69 -4.44 13.44
C GLN A 47 1.69 -4.47 14.61
N VAL A 48 2.81 -5.18 14.46
CA VAL A 48 3.80 -5.35 15.52
C VAL A 48 4.63 -4.09 15.78
N THR A 49 5.05 -3.37 14.74
CA THR A 49 5.96 -2.22 14.90
C THR A 49 5.25 -0.89 15.06
N CYS A 50 4.08 -0.73 14.42
CA CYS A 50 3.36 0.54 14.37
C CYS A 50 2.03 0.51 15.14
N GLY A 51 1.59 -0.66 15.64
CA GLY A 51 0.32 -0.79 16.34
C GLY A 51 -0.89 -0.61 15.42
N LEU A 52 -0.80 -1.07 14.17
CA LEU A 52 -1.92 -1.04 13.23
C LEU A 52 -3.03 -1.96 13.72
N GLU A 53 -4.22 -1.41 13.91
CA GLU A 53 -5.41 -2.11 14.39
C GLU A 53 -6.59 -1.86 13.45
N PRO A 54 -7.54 -2.82 13.34
CA PRO A 54 -8.73 -2.63 12.53
C PRO A 54 -9.56 -1.46 13.07
N SER A 55 -10.22 -0.76 12.15
CA SER A 55 -11.19 0.27 12.51
C SER A 55 -12.57 -0.38 12.69
N HIS A 56 -13.50 0.38 13.24
CA HIS A 56 -14.91 -0.03 13.30
C HIS A 56 -15.50 -0.37 11.93
N HIS A 57 -14.97 0.21 10.85
CA HIS A 57 -15.54 0.09 9.49
C HIS A 57 -14.64 -0.61 8.47
N LEU A 58 -13.32 -0.75 8.73
CA LEU A 58 -12.37 -1.33 7.78
C LEU A 58 -11.44 -2.31 8.50
N GLY A 59 -11.18 -3.44 7.85
CA GLY A 59 -10.17 -4.41 8.26
C GLY A 59 -8.76 -3.89 7.99
N VAL A 60 -7.75 -4.48 8.65
CA VAL A 60 -6.35 -4.08 8.47
C VAL A 60 -5.89 -4.35 7.05
N GLU A 61 -6.29 -5.49 6.49
CA GLU A 61 -5.97 -5.88 5.12
C GLU A 61 -6.45 -4.82 4.13
N GLU A 62 -7.71 -4.39 4.26
CA GLU A 62 -8.33 -3.40 3.38
C GLU A 62 -7.66 -2.02 3.49
N MET A 63 -7.23 -1.60 4.69
CA MET A 63 -6.50 -0.34 4.83
C MET A 63 -5.16 -0.35 4.09
N VAL A 64 -4.40 -1.43 4.24
CA VAL A 64 -3.10 -1.58 3.57
C VAL A 64 -3.29 -1.74 2.07
N ASP A 65 -4.34 -2.47 1.66
CA ASP A 65 -4.73 -2.66 0.26
C ASP A 65 -5.05 -1.33 -0.45
N ILE A 66 -5.82 -0.44 0.18
CA ILE A 66 -6.10 0.92 -0.34
C ILE A 66 -4.79 1.67 -0.64
N PHE A 67 -3.86 1.66 0.32
CA PHE A 67 -2.58 2.37 0.17
C PHE A 67 -1.72 1.79 -0.95
N LEU A 68 -1.58 0.47 -1.00
CA LEU A 68 -0.77 -0.22 -2.01
C LEU A 68 -1.38 -0.07 -3.40
N ASN A 69 -2.69 -0.29 -3.54
CA ASN A 69 -3.38 -0.16 -4.82
C ASN A 69 -3.20 1.25 -5.40
N MET A 70 -3.40 2.30 -4.59
CA MET A 70 -3.16 3.68 -5.01
C MET A 70 -1.70 3.93 -5.41
N SER A 71 -0.75 3.40 -4.65
CA SER A 71 0.68 3.60 -4.90
C SER A 71 1.18 2.90 -6.17
N VAL A 72 0.60 1.74 -6.50
CA VAL A 72 0.99 0.90 -7.64
C VAL A 72 0.28 1.32 -8.92
N THR A 73 -1.03 1.55 -8.85
CA THR A 73 -1.85 1.87 -10.03
C THR A 73 -1.85 3.35 -10.38
N GLY A 74 -1.57 4.24 -9.41
CA GLY A 74 -1.67 5.69 -9.59
C GLY A 74 -3.11 6.19 -9.80
N LEU A 75 -4.12 5.37 -9.46
CA LEU A 75 -5.53 5.75 -9.59
C LEU A 75 -5.91 6.89 -8.66
N SER A 76 -6.88 7.70 -9.09
CA SER A 76 -7.39 8.79 -8.25
C SER A 76 -8.24 8.26 -7.10
N VAL A 77 -8.31 9.02 -6.01
CA VAL A 77 -9.14 8.72 -4.82
C VAL A 77 -10.58 8.38 -5.21
N HIS A 78 -11.14 9.04 -6.22
CA HIS A 78 -12.49 8.77 -6.70
C HIS A 78 -12.63 7.39 -7.35
N HIS A 79 -11.66 6.96 -8.16
CA HIS A 79 -11.70 5.63 -8.77
C HIS A 79 -11.54 4.55 -7.70
N VAL A 80 -10.61 4.75 -6.76
CA VAL A 80 -10.39 3.82 -5.65
C VAL A 80 -11.60 3.77 -4.71
N GLY A 81 -12.24 4.92 -4.43
CA GLY A 81 -13.48 4.97 -3.65
C GLY A 81 -14.62 4.20 -4.31
N GLU A 82 -14.69 4.20 -5.64
CA GLU A 82 -15.62 3.36 -6.37
C GLU A 82 -15.24 1.88 -6.31
N CYS A 83 -13.97 1.50 -6.43
CA CYS A 83 -13.57 0.08 -6.32
C CYS A 83 -13.86 -0.50 -4.93
N PHE A 84 -13.47 0.22 -3.88
CA PHE A 84 -13.61 -0.24 -2.50
C PHE A 84 -14.98 0.07 -1.87
N GLN A 85 -15.85 0.80 -2.59
CA GLN A 85 -17.17 1.22 -2.11
C GLN A 85 -17.12 2.07 -0.83
N HIS A 86 -16.12 2.94 -0.74
CA HIS A 86 -15.92 3.86 0.38
C HIS A 86 -15.88 5.31 -0.08
N SER A 87 -16.23 6.22 0.84
CA SER A 87 -16.16 7.65 0.55
C SER A 87 -14.73 8.11 0.26
N ASN A 88 -14.58 9.17 -0.54
CA ASN A 88 -13.27 9.77 -0.82
C ASN A 88 -12.53 10.21 0.46
N GLU A 89 -13.27 10.62 1.49
CA GLU A 89 -12.71 10.95 2.80
C GLU A 89 -12.09 9.72 3.46
N THR A 90 -12.81 8.59 3.45
CA THR A 90 -12.34 7.31 3.96
C THR A 90 -11.07 6.84 3.24
N ILE A 91 -11.08 6.84 1.90
CA ILE A 91 -9.92 6.45 1.10
C ILE A 91 -8.71 7.34 1.41
N SER A 92 -8.89 8.66 1.39
CA SER A 92 -7.79 9.60 1.67
C SER A 92 -7.25 9.44 3.09
N LYS A 93 -8.14 9.24 4.08
CA LYS A 93 -7.76 9.04 5.47
C LYS A 93 -6.86 7.81 5.63
N TYR A 94 -7.24 6.67 5.07
CA TYR A 94 -6.46 5.44 5.24
C TYR A 94 -5.19 5.42 4.40
N PHE A 95 -5.20 6.06 3.22
CA PHE A 95 -3.97 6.30 2.46
C PHE A 95 -2.93 7.05 3.31
N VAL A 96 -3.31 8.17 3.91
CA VAL A 96 -2.40 8.97 4.75
C VAL A 96 -2.01 8.22 6.02
N ASN A 97 -2.93 7.52 6.68
CA ASN A 97 -2.63 6.76 7.89
C ASN A 97 -1.55 5.69 7.64
N ILE A 98 -1.70 4.88 6.58
CA ILE A 98 -0.70 3.85 6.25
C ILE A 98 0.63 4.50 5.81
N LEU A 99 0.58 5.61 5.05
CA LEU A 99 1.78 6.36 4.69
C LEU A 99 2.55 6.84 5.94
N ASP A 100 1.86 7.44 6.91
CA ASP A 100 2.47 7.95 8.15
C ASP A 100 3.06 6.80 8.98
N MET A 101 2.40 5.64 9.03
CA MET A 101 2.96 4.45 9.70
C MET A 101 4.23 3.95 9.01
N LEU A 102 4.27 3.89 7.69
CA LEU A 102 5.45 3.47 6.93
C LEU A 102 6.59 4.48 7.03
N ALA A 103 6.27 5.77 7.08
CA ALA A 103 7.22 6.86 7.25
C ALA A 103 7.63 7.05 8.73
N SER A 104 6.96 6.39 9.67
CA SER A 104 7.28 6.49 11.09
C SER A 104 8.71 5.99 11.35
N PRO A 105 9.43 6.56 12.33
CA PRO A 105 10.76 6.07 12.69
C PRO A 105 10.79 4.59 13.07
N ALA A 106 9.69 4.06 13.64
CA ALA A 106 9.58 2.66 14.05
C ALA A 106 9.71 1.70 12.86
N PHE A 107 9.12 2.06 11.72
CA PHE A 107 9.18 1.28 10.50
C PHE A 107 10.34 1.72 9.60
N TYR A 108 10.38 3.00 9.25
CA TYR A 108 11.30 3.55 8.25
C TYR A 108 12.76 3.29 8.63
N SER A 109 13.17 3.56 9.87
CA SER A 109 14.58 3.40 10.28
C SER A 109 15.02 1.93 10.35
N LYS A 110 14.08 0.98 10.45
CA LYS A 110 14.37 -0.46 10.44
C LYS A 110 14.78 -0.93 9.04
N TYR A 111 14.06 -0.46 8.02
CA TYR A 111 14.19 -0.95 6.64
C TYR A 111 14.98 -0.03 5.72
N VAL A 112 14.90 1.28 5.92
CA VAL A 112 15.58 2.27 5.08
C VAL A 112 16.80 2.79 5.80
N LYS A 113 17.97 2.43 5.28
CA LYS A 113 19.28 2.91 5.74
C LYS A 113 19.92 3.69 4.61
N LEU A 114 20.23 4.96 4.87
CA LEU A 114 20.98 5.75 3.92
C LEU A 114 22.45 5.32 3.92
N PRO A 115 23.08 5.20 2.75
CA PRO A 115 24.52 4.96 2.68
C PRO A 115 25.27 6.14 3.28
N THR A 116 26.39 5.84 3.93
CA THR A 116 27.36 6.82 4.41
C THR A 116 28.34 7.17 3.29
N THR A 117 29.06 8.28 3.43
CA THR A 117 30.09 8.71 2.45
C THR A 117 31.24 7.70 2.29
N THR A 118 31.37 6.76 3.21
CA THR A 118 32.38 5.70 3.18
C THR A 118 31.87 4.40 2.54
N ASP A 119 30.57 4.26 2.33
CA ASP A 119 30.01 3.04 1.74
C ASP A 119 30.30 2.97 0.23
N PRO A 120 30.79 1.83 -0.29
CA PRO A 120 31.03 1.68 -1.70
C PRO A 120 29.70 1.64 -2.46
N VAL A 121 29.64 2.32 -3.61
CA VAL A 121 28.49 2.25 -4.51
C VAL A 121 28.29 0.80 -4.97
N PRO A 122 27.09 0.21 -4.78
CA PRO A 122 26.83 -1.17 -5.20
C PRO A 122 27.13 -1.39 -6.70
N PRO A 123 27.68 -2.55 -7.09
CA PRO A 123 28.02 -2.85 -8.49
C PRO A 123 26.83 -2.70 -9.46
N PHE A 124 25.61 -2.99 -9.00
CA PHE A 124 24.39 -2.82 -9.78
C PHE A 124 24.14 -1.36 -10.20
N ILE A 125 24.49 -0.39 -9.35
CA ILE A 125 24.37 1.03 -9.65
C ILE A 125 25.53 1.48 -10.53
N LEU A 126 26.77 1.12 -10.16
CA LEU A 126 27.97 1.49 -10.91
C LEU A 126 27.93 1.04 -12.37
N ASN A 127 27.43 -0.18 -12.62
CA ASN A 127 27.40 -0.77 -13.96
C ASN A 127 26.18 -0.33 -14.77
N ASN A 128 25.28 0.49 -14.21
CA ASN A 128 24.07 0.91 -14.87
C ASN A 128 24.11 2.41 -15.21
N PRO A 129 24.26 2.78 -16.50
CA PRO A 129 24.35 4.18 -16.93
C PRO A 129 23.04 4.97 -16.72
N LYS A 130 21.93 4.30 -16.38
CA LYS A 130 20.69 4.98 -15.98
C LYS A 130 20.78 5.53 -14.55
N PHE A 131 21.52 4.84 -13.67
CA PHE A 131 21.63 5.21 -12.25
C PHE A 131 22.92 5.98 -11.97
N TYR A 132 24.05 5.53 -12.52
CA TYR A 132 25.30 6.29 -12.47
C TYR A 132 25.34 7.28 -13.64
N PRO A 133 25.59 8.59 -13.43
CA PRO A 133 26.28 9.22 -12.30
C PRO A 133 25.37 9.93 -11.28
N PHE A 134 24.05 9.74 -11.37
CA PHE A 134 23.07 10.51 -10.58
C PHE A 134 22.95 10.02 -9.13
N VAL A 135 23.15 8.72 -8.90
CA VAL A 135 23.14 8.10 -7.59
C VAL A 135 24.58 7.78 -7.20
N LYS A 136 25.13 8.56 -6.26
CA LYS A 136 26.51 8.44 -5.75
C LYS A 136 26.50 8.02 -4.29
#